data_AF-A0A1V4YYR3-F1
#
_entry.id   AF-A0A1V4YYR3-F1
#
_cell.length_a   1.000
_cell.length_b   1.000
_cell.length_c   1.000
_cell.angle_alpha   90.00
_cell.angle_beta   90.00
_cell.angle_gamma   90.00
#
_symmetry.space_group_name_H-M   'P 1'
#
loop_
_entity.id
_entity.type
_entity.pdbx_description
1 polymer ?
#
loop_
_entity_poly.entity_id
_entity_poly.type
_entity_poly.pdbx_seq_one_letter_code
_entity_poly.pdbx_strand_id
1 'polypeptide(L)' 'MARNKPTAMKARLMRAEKSNRRVPAWVMMRTNRTVLRHPKRRSWRHSKLKE' A
#
# COMPACT_ATOMS: atom_id res chain seq x y z
N MET A 1 -22.58 -7.62 0.99
CA MET A 1 -21.52 -7.82 2.00
C MET A 1 -20.32 -6.87 1.81
N ALA A 2 -20.53 -5.57 1.54
CA ALA A 2 -19.42 -4.61 1.36
C ALA A 2 -19.34 -3.53 2.46
N ARG A 3 -20.48 -3.22 3.08
CA ARG A 3 -20.63 -2.13 4.07
C ARG A 3 -20.23 -2.54 5.48
N ASN A 4 -20.73 -3.69 5.96
CA ASN A 4 -20.47 -4.17 7.32
C ASN A 4 -19.31 -5.17 7.28
N LYS A 5 -18.10 -4.69 7.62
CA LYS A 5 -16.87 -5.49 7.68
C LYS A 5 -16.47 -5.72 9.14
N PRO A 6 -16.01 -6.93 9.51
CA PRO A 6 -15.48 -7.18 10.84
C PRO A 6 -14.21 -6.35 11.08
N THR A 7 -13.93 -6.04 12.34
CA THR A 7 -12.81 -5.16 12.74
C THR A 7 -11.46 -5.65 12.24
N ALA A 8 -11.21 -6.97 12.26
CA ALA A 8 -9.98 -7.57 11.76
C ALA A 8 -9.76 -7.34 10.26
N MET A 9 -10.84 -7.39 9.47
CA MET A 9 -10.79 -7.12 8.04
C MET A 9 -10.54 -5.63 7.78
N LYS A 10 -11.19 -4.73 8.54
CA LYS A 10 -10.93 -3.28 8.46
C LYS A 10 -9.46 -2.96 8.73
N ALA A 11 -8.84 -3.58 9.74
CA ALA A 11 -7.43 -3.39 10.05
C ALA A 11 -6.50 -3.83 8.89
N ARG A 12 -6.78 -4.98 8.26
CA ARG A 12 -6.05 -5.46 7.07
C ARG A 12 -6.18 -4.49 5.90
N LEU A 13 -7.38 -3.98 5.64
CA LEU A 13 -7.63 -3.02 4.56
C LEU A 13 -6.91 -1.69 4.82
N MET A 14 -6.98 -1.15 6.04
CA MET A 14 -6.24 0.07 6.42
C MET A 14 -4.72 -0.11 6.28
N ARG A 15 -4.18 -1.27 6.67
CA ARG A 15 -2.76 -1.58 6.47
C ARG A 15 -2.41 -1.63 4.99
N ALA A 16 -3.26 -2.24 4.18
CA ALA A 16 -3.07 -2.26 2.75
C ALA A 16 -3.05 -0.83 2.21
N GLU A 17 -4.07 -0.02 2.46
CA GLU A 17 -4.12 1.38 2.05
C GLU A 17 -2.84 2.16 2.40
N LYS A 18 -2.41 2.12 3.66
CA LYS A 18 -1.19 2.82 4.14
C LYS A 18 0.10 2.37 3.44
N SER A 19 0.17 1.12 3.01
CA SER A 19 1.34 0.59 2.28
C SER A 19 1.37 0.97 0.80
N ASN A 20 0.26 1.49 0.24
CA ASN A 20 0.17 1.85 -1.19
C ASN A 20 0.68 3.26 -1.50
N ARG A 21 1.89 3.59 -1.04
CA ARG A 21 2.48 4.94 -1.18
C ARG A 21 3.84 4.88 -1.86
N ARG A 22 4.27 5.98 -2.48
CA ARG A 22 5.63 6.06 -3.06
C ARG A 22 6.69 6.03 -1.95
N VAL A 23 7.91 5.64 -2.31
CA VAL A 23 9.10 5.81 -1.48
C VAL A 23 9.26 7.30 -1.10
N PRO A 24 9.45 7.65 0.19
CA PRO A 24 9.61 9.03 0.62
C PRO A 24 10.82 9.73 0.02
N ALA A 25 10.73 11.06 -0.16
CA ALA A 25 11.79 11.87 -0.76
C ALA A 25 13.12 11.78 0.00
N TRP A 26 13.08 11.84 1.33
CA TRP A 26 14.28 11.76 2.15
C TRP A 26 15.01 10.43 2.01
N VAL A 27 14.29 9.32 1.76
CA VAL A 27 14.90 8.02 1.49
C VAL A 27 15.61 8.05 0.13
N MET A 28 14.94 8.58 -0.90
CA MET A 28 15.53 8.71 -2.24
C MET A 28 16.79 9.57 -2.23
N MET A 29 16.83 10.65 -1.44
CA MET A 29 18.01 11.49 -1.26
C MET A 29 19.12 10.74 -0.52
N ARG A 30 18.79 10.08 0.60
CA ARG A 30 19.76 9.30 1.40
C ARG A 30 20.43 8.19 0.60
N THR A 31 19.71 7.59 -0.34
CA THR A 31 20.21 6.46 -1.14
C THR A 31 20.73 6.87 -2.52
N ASN A 32 21.01 8.16 -2.78
CA ASN A 32 21.45 8.65 -4.08
C ASN A 32 20.60 8.14 -5.26
N ARG A 33 19.27 8.17 -5.10
CA ARG A 33 18.29 7.76 -6.12
C ARG A 33 18.35 6.28 -6.54
N THR A 34 18.98 5.40 -5.77
CA THR A 34 18.94 3.94 -6.05
C THR A 34 17.56 3.33 -5.77
N VAL A 35 16.84 3.79 -4.74
CA VAL A 35 15.52 3.25 -4.36
C VAL A 35 14.40 4.26 -4.69
N LEU A 36 13.94 4.26 -5.94
CA LEU A 36 12.90 5.19 -6.41
C LEU A 36 11.46 4.65 -6.29
N ARG A 37 11.31 3.33 -6.45
CA ARG A 37 10.01 2.63 -6.46
C ARG A 37 10.12 1.29 -5.74
N HIS A 38 9.01 0.83 -5.19
CA HIS A 38 8.90 -0.52 -4.62
C HIS A 38 7.81 -1.32 -5.37
N PRO A 39 7.95 -2.65 -5.48
CA PRO A 39 7.03 -3.48 -6.28
C PRO A 39 5.66 -3.68 -5.62
N LYS A 40 5.53 -3.43 -4.31
CA LYS A 40 4.29 -3.66 -3.54
C LYS A 40 3.21 -2.58 -3.73
N ARG A 41 3.27 -1.76 -4.79
CA ARG A 41 2.19 -0.83 -5.15
C ARG A 41 1.05 -1.61 -5.80
N ARG A 42 -0.18 -1.17 -5.55
CA ARG A 42 -1.39 -1.81 -6.09
C ARG A 42 -2.35 -0.79 -6.66
N SER A 43 -3.08 -1.20 -7.69
CA SER A 43 -4.18 -0.43 -8.28
C SER A 43 -5.46 -1.24 -8.12
N TRP A 44 -6.54 -0.60 -7.69
CA TRP A 44 -7.84 -1.26 -7.48
C TRP A 44 -8.41 -1.88 -8.75
N ARG A 45 -8.02 -1.37 -9.93
CA ARG A 45 -8.42 -1.92 -11.24
C ARG A 45 -7.63 -3.16 -11.65
N HIS A 46 -6.38 -3.29 -11.21
CA HIS A 46 -5.43 -4.29 -11.72
C HIS A 46 -5.18 -5.43 -10.74
N SER A 47 -5.34 -5.20 -9.43
CA SER A 47 -5.06 -6.20 -8.41
C SER A 47 -6.14 -6.16 -7.33
N LYS A 48 -6.86 -7.27 -7.16
CA LYS A 48 -7.84 -7.43 -6.09
C LYS A 48 -7.12 -7.83 -4.80
N LEU A 49 -7.52 -7.24 -3.68
CA LEU A 49 -7.05 -7.67 -2.37
C LEU A 49 -7.80 -8.94 -1.97
N LYS A 50 -7.06 -9.92 -1.47
CA LYS A 50 -7.67 -11.10 -0.84
C LYS A 50 -8.15 -10.69 0.56
N GLU A 51 -9.38 -11.07 0.88
CA GLU A 51 -10.06 -10.76 2.14
C GLU A 51 -9.60 -11.69 3.28
#